data_AF-A0A9D7B521-F1
#
_entry.id   AF-A0A9D7B521-F1
#
_cell.length_a   1.000
_cell.length_b   1.000
_cell.length_c   1.000
_cell.angle_alpha   90.00
_cell.angle_beta   90.00
_cell.angle_gamma   90.00
#
_symmetry.space_group_name_H-M   'P 1'
#
loop_
_entity.id
_entity.type
_entity.pdbx_description
1 polymer ?
#
loop_
_entity_poly.entity_id
_entity_poly.type
_entity_poly.pdbx_seq_one_letter_code
_entity_poly.pdbx_strand_id
1 'polypeptide(L)'
;MRLLASLLLLTLATASSAQQKERILKTDTGTVVLRFFNSGQVSTKEWRDKHDRWGRSWAFKKNGEVIFEGQTRRFAGHSSVHFSYHANGAVSMAETSDAPDGGIQWHRSTTTFDDHGNKTGFTEQGHDDHGIIPRPGMHVQQWPPEPEQPKQQEVVVCQRMFVNELFVVNPTNAAVRVSVTPKEPSPALPGGTWTMAPGDTIRIGTYSKGEAWPDWNGLVDLNIVQVALGDRNKALASIRTEEMNMSTEHRKLFVVIEGWLETKVTPGQEHLPGLPKPPKEKKKRRWLFFR
;
A
#
# COMPACT_ATOMS: atom_id res chain seq x y z
N MET A 1 12.22 -26.94 53.81
CA MET A 1 11.87 -26.90 52.37
C MET A 1 10.58 -26.12 52.09
N ARG A 2 10.32 -24.97 52.74
CA ARG A 2 9.12 -24.12 52.49
C ARG A 2 9.43 -22.73 51.90
N LEU A 3 10.72 -22.35 51.84
CA LEU A 3 11.17 -21.04 51.35
C LEU A 3 11.43 -20.99 49.83
N LEU A 4 11.61 -22.14 49.17
CA LEU A 4 11.84 -22.21 47.72
C LEU A 4 10.57 -22.09 46.88
N ALA A 5 9.39 -22.40 47.45
CA ALA A 5 8.12 -22.30 46.74
C ALA A 5 7.63 -20.85 46.60
N SER A 6 8.01 -19.97 47.54
CA SER A 6 7.60 -18.55 47.54
C SER A 6 8.36 -17.72 46.49
N LEU A 7 9.56 -18.13 46.09
CA LEU A 7 10.37 -17.40 45.11
C LEU A 7 9.91 -17.66 43.66
N LEU A 8 9.35 -18.84 43.38
CA LEU A 8 8.87 -19.21 42.04
C LEU A 8 7.55 -18.51 41.65
N LEU A 9 6.72 -18.17 42.63
CA LEU A 9 5.47 -17.43 42.43
C LEU A 9 5.70 -15.94 42.15
N LEU A 10 6.83 -15.37 42.57
CA LEU A 10 7.16 -13.97 42.31
C LEU A 10 7.69 -13.73 40.88
N THR A 11 8.31 -14.74 40.26
CA THR A 11 8.86 -14.63 38.89
C THR A 11 7.84 -14.84 37.77
N LEU A 12 6.66 -15.44 38.06
CA LEU A 12 5.58 -15.55 37.06
C LEU A 12 4.73 -14.27 36.96
N ALA A 13 4.76 -13.38 37.96
CA ALA A 13 3.99 -12.14 37.94
C ALA A 13 4.61 -11.02 37.08
N THR A 14 5.89 -11.14 36.69
CA THR A 14 6.58 -10.13 35.87
C THR A 14 6.49 -10.38 34.37
N ALA A 15 5.79 -11.43 33.94
CA ALA A 15 5.48 -11.68 32.53
C ALA A 15 4.16 -11.03 32.08
N SER A 16 3.69 -9.99 32.80
CA SER A 16 2.74 -9.02 32.23
C SER A 16 3.45 -8.27 31.11
N SER A 17 3.47 -8.91 29.94
CA SER A 17 3.89 -8.36 28.67
C SER A 17 3.41 -6.93 28.56
N ALA A 18 4.35 -5.98 28.51
CA ALA A 18 4.10 -4.63 28.04
C ALA A 18 3.63 -4.76 26.59
N GLN A 19 2.32 -4.95 26.42
CA GLN A 19 1.73 -5.12 25.11
C GLN A 19 1.98 -3.82 24.35
N GLN A 20 2.64 -3.94 23.21
CA GLN A 20 3.10 -2.79 22.45
C GLN A 20 1.87 -1.97 22.04
N LYS A 21 1.69 -0.79 22.67
CA LYS A 21 0.51 0.06 22.48
C LYS A 21 0.37 0.58 21.04
N GLU A 22 1.48 0.64 20.31
CA GLU A 22 1.55 1.13 18.95
C GLU A 22 2.53 0.31 18.10
N ARG A 23 2.13 -0.06 16.89
CA ARG A 23 2.98 -0.70 15.89
C ARG A 23 3.00 0.13 14.61
N ILE A 24 4.20 0.53 14.21
CA ILE A 24 4.44 1.24 12.96
C ILE A 24 4.95 0.26 11.92
N LEU A 25 4.28 0.19 10.78
CA LEU A 25 4.64 -0.63 9.62
C LEU A 25 4.99 0.29 8.45
N LYS A 26 6.21 0.18 7.92
CA LYS A 26 6.58 0.84 6.67
C LYS A 26 6.36 -0.12 5.51
N THR A 27 5.59 0.31 4.53
CA THR A 27 5.27 -0.44 3.30
C THR A 27 5.82 0.30 2.09
N ASP A 28 5.77 -0.35 0.93
CA ASP A 28 6.19 0.27 -0.33
C ASP A 28 5.33 1.49 -0.69
N THR A 29 4.07 1.46 -0.27
CA THR A 29 3.04 2.47 -0.56
C THR A 29 2.89 3.52 0.51
N GLY A 30 3.50 3.35 1.70
CA GLY A 30 3.24 4.24 2.81
C GLY A 30 3.65 3.77 4.19
N THR A 31 3.06 4.39 5.20
CA THR A 31 3.23 4.02 6.61
C THR A 31 1.87 3.70 7.21
N VAL A 32 1.75 2.56 7.89
CA VAL A 32 0.59 2.22 8.71
C VAL A 32 0.98 2.34 10.19
N VAL A 33 0.19 3.06 10.97
CA VAL A 33 0.26 3.10 12.42
C VAL A 33 -0.95 2.37 12.97
N LEU A 34 -0.71 1.30 13.72
CA LEU A 34 -1.73 0.53 14.41
C LEU A 34 -1.62 0.80 15.91
N ARG A 35 -2.75 1.10 16.56
CA ARG A 35 -2.84 1.09 18.02
C ARG A 35 -3.85 0.05 18.47
N PHE A 36 -3.65 -0.50 19.67
CA PHE A 36 -4.36 -1.69 20.12
C PHE A 36 -5.15 -1.44 21.40
N PHE A 37 -6.25 -2.18 21.55
CA PHE A 37 -6.89 -2.40 22.85
C PHE A 37 -5.96 -3.16 23.78
N ASN A 38 -6.19 -3.10 25.08
CA ASN A 38 -5.46 -3.91 26.07
C ASN A 38 -5.65 -5.42 25.88
N SER A 39 -6.65 -5.84 25.09
CA SER A 39 -6.88 -7.23 24.71
C SER A 39 -6.13 -7.64 23.43
N GLY A 40 -5.44 -6.71 22.75
CA GLY A 40 -4.60 -6.94 21.58
C GLY A 40 -5.27 -6.77 20.21
N GLN A 41 -6.59 -6.58 20.16
CA GLN A 41 -7.27 -6.19 18.92
C GLN A 41 -6.89 -4.77 18.51
N VAL A 42 -7.00 -4.45 17.21
CA VAL A 42 -6.74 -3.10 16.69
C VAL A 42 -7.84 -2.15 17.15
N SER A 43 -7.45 -1.04 17.76
CA SER A 43 -8.32 0.07 18.17
C SER A 43 -8.35 1.18 17.12
N THR A 44 -7.19 1.56 16.59
CA THR A 44 -7.11 2.50 15.47
C THR A 44 -6.09 2.07 14.43
N LYS A 45 -6.38 2.43 13.19
CA LYS A 45 -5.47 2.29 12.05
C LYS A 45 -5.31 3.67 11.43
N GLU A 46 -4.10 4.13 11.24
CA GLU A 46 -3.78 5.29 10.42
C GLU A 46 -2.91 4.81 9.26
N TRP A 47 -3.28 5.12 8.03
CA TRP A 47 -2.44 4.91 6.87
C TRP A 47 -2.08 6.25 6.25
N ARG A 48 -0.83 6.42 5.87
CA ARG A 48 -0.32 7.58 5.12
C ARG A 48 0.44 7.07 3.92
N ASP A 49 0.32 7.76 2.79
CA ASP A 49 1.08 7.44 1.59
C ASP A 49 2.58 7.66 1.83
N LYS A 50 3.41 7.12 0.93
CA LYS A 50 4.87 7.18 1.03
C LYS A 50 5.44 8.59 1.15
N HIS A 51 4.73 9.57 0.59
CA HIS A 51 5.12 10.97 0.60
C HIS A 51 4.51 11.77 1.75
N ASP A 52 3.75 11.11 2.64
CA ASP A 52 3.03 11.74 3.76
C ASP A 52 2.12 12.90 3.31
N ARG A 53 1.58 12.81 2.10
CA ARG A 53 0.70 13.80 1.47
C ARG A 53 -0.77 13.45 1.68
N TRP A 54 -1.12 12.18 1.61
CA TRP A 54 -2.49 11.70 1.79
C TRP A 54 -2.53 10.54 2.76
N GLY A 55 -3.69 10.34 3.38
CA GLY A 55 -3.88 9.24 4.29
C GLY A 55 -5.33 9.08 4.69
N ARG A 56 -5.58 8.09 5.54
CA ARG A 56 -6.89 7.78 6.07
C ARG A 56 -6.73 7.14 7.44
N SER A 57 -7.66 7.48 8.32
CA SER A 57 -7.64 7.10 9.72
C SER A 57 -8.97 6.44 10.09
N TRP A 58 -8.89 5.36 10.85
CA TRP A 58 -10.02 4.56 11.29
C TRP A 58 -9.95 4.32 12.79
N ALA A 59 -11.10 4.34 13.46
CA ALA A 59 -11.28 3.82 14.80
C ALA A 59 -12.28 2.66 14.80
N PHE A 60 -12.03 1.65 15.64
CA PHE A 60 -12.79 0.43 15.71
C PHE A 60 -13.33 0.18 17.12
N LYS A 61 -14.43 -0.56 17.21
CA LYS A 61 -14.85 -1.29 18.41
C LYS A 61 -14.05 -2.58 18.56
N LYS A 62 -14.14 -3.21 19.74
CA LYS A 62 -13.49 -4.51 20.01
C LYS A 62 -13.95 -5.64 19.09
N ASN A 63 -15.16 -5.56 18.56
CA ASN A 63 -15.71 -6.52 17.58
C ASN A 63 -15.23 -6.25 16.13
N GLY A 64 -14.43 -5.20 15.90
CA GLY A 64 -13.92 -4.81 14.58
C GLY A 64 -14.82 -3.85 13.79
N GLU A 65 -15.98 -3.46 14.33
CA GLU A 65 -16.88 -2.46 13.71
C GLU A 65 -16.20 -1.08 13.68
N VAL A 66 -16.25 -0.38 12.55
CA VAL A 66 -15.71 0.98 12.41
C VAL A 66 -16.66 1.97 13.07
N ILE A 67 -16.14 2.79 14.00
CA ILE A 67 -16.90 3.83 14.69
C ILE A 67 -16.53 5.25 14.27
N PHE A 68 -15.38 5.39 13.62
CA PHE A 68 -14.95 6.65 13.05
C PHE A 68 -14.05 6.39 11.84
N GLU A 69 -14.20 7.23 10.82
CA GLU A 69 -13.34 7.24 9.65
C GLU A 69 -13.11 8.69 9.19
N GLY A 70 -11.87 9.02 8.84
CA GLY A 70 -11.53 10.33 8.31
C GLY A 70 -10.34 10.29 7.36
N GLN A 71 -10.43 11.06 6.27
CA GLN A 71 -9.31 11.29 5.36
C GLN A 71 -8.31 12.27 6.00
N THR A 72 -7.03 12.12 5.68
CA THR A 72 -5.98 13.07 6.07
C THR A 72 -5.24 13.56 4.83
N ARG A 73 -4.83 14.83 4.78
CA ARG A 73 -3.98 15.39 3.71
C ARG A 73 -3.01 16.44 4.22
N ARG A 74 -1.88 16.60 3.53
CA ARG A 74 -0.86 17.63 3.78
C ARG A 74 -0.46 18.41 2.52
N PHE A 75 -1.23 18.31 1.44
CA PHE A 75 -1.01 19.06 0.20
C PHE A 75 -2.33 19.61 -0.33
N ALA A 76 -2.26 20.76 -1.03
CA ALA A 76 -3.44 21.49 -1.51
C ALA A 76 -4.49 21.65 -0.41
N GLY A 77 -4.06 22.26 0.71
CA GLY A 77 -4.79 22.31 1.97
C GLY A 77 -4.24 21.37 3.03
N HIS A 78 -4.95 21.27 4.17
CA HIS A 78 -4.63 20.34 5.24
C HIS A 78 -5.89 19.60 5.70
N SER A 79 -5.75 18.33 6.04
CA SER A 79 -6.78 17.58 6.75
C SER A 79 -6.10 16.60 7.72
N SER A 80 -6.56 16.56 8.96
CA SER A 80 -5.96 15.73 10.02
C SER A 80 -7.04 15.09 10.88
N VAL A 81 -6.72 13.91 11.38
CA VAL A 81 -7.49 13.20 12.40
C VAL A 81 -6.57 12.98 13.60
N HIS A 82 -7.04 13.31 14.79
CA HIS A 82 -6.36 13.00 16.05
C HIS A 82 -7.27 12.14 16.93
N PHE A 83 -6.70 11.10 17.53
CA PHE A 83 -7.41 10.19 18.42
C PHE A 83 -6.88 10.30 19.85
N SER A 84 -7.79 10.44 20.81
CA SER A 84 -7.52 10.22 22.22
C SER A 84 -8.09 8.88 22.67
N TYR A 85 -7.55 8.30 23.73
CA TYR A 85 -7.86 6.94 24.16
C TYR A 85 -8.23 6.86 25.63
N HIS A 86 -9.15 5.97 25.94
CA HIS A 86 -9.41 5.46 27.28
C HIS A 86 -8.29 4.53 27.75
N ALA A 87 -8.23 4.26 29.06
CA ALA A 87 -7.20 3.38 29.65
C ALA A 87 -7.23 1.93 29.12
N ASN A 88 -8.39 1.48 28.62
CA ASN A 88 -8.57 0.15 28.03
C ASN A 88 -8.12 0.07 26.55
N GLY A 89 -7.65 1.19 25.98
CA GLY A 89 -7.24 1.34 24.59
C GLY A 89 -8.38 1.66 23.61
N ALA A 90 -9.63 1.77 24.07
CA ALA A 90 -10.74 2.28 23.25
C ALA A 90 -10.53 3.76 22.93
N VAL A 91 -11.02 4.21 21.77
CA VAL A 91 -10.99 5.63 21.42
C VAL A 91 -11.98 6.38 22.31
N SER A 92 -11.54 7.46 22.95
CA SER A 92 -12.40 8.36 23.74
C SER A 92 -12.84 9.57 22.93
N MET A 93 -12.03 9.99 21.97
CA MET A 93 -12.28 11.18 21.17
C MET A 93 -11.61 11.08 19.80
N ALA A 94 -12.31 11.53 18.77
CA ALA A 94 -11.79 11.73 17.42
C ALA A 94 -11.98 13.20 17.03
N GLU A 95 -10.87 13.90 16.84
CA GLU A 95 -10.83 15.30 16.41
C GLU A 95 -10.42 15.38 14.95
N THR A 96 -11.19 16.12 14.15
CA THR A 96 -10.86 16.41 12.76
C THR A 96 -10.58 17.89 12.57
N SER A 97 -9.69 18.19 11.64
CA SER A 97 -9.50 19.53 11.10
C SER A 97 -9.32 19.41 9.61
N ASP A 98 -10.02 20.21 8.82
CA ASP A 98 -9.88 20.27 7.37
C ASP A 98 -9.90 21.74 6.93
N ALA A 99 -8.91 22.17 6.16
CA ALA A 99 -8.97 23.41 5.40
C ALA A 99 -8.42 23.18 3.98
N PRO A 100 -9.29 23.11 2.95
CA PRO A 100 -8.89 22.94 1.56
C PRO A 100 -8.12 24.11 0.99
N ASP A 101 -8.49 25.33 1.36
CA ASP A 101 -7.95 26.54 0.74
C ASP A 101 -7.11 27.35 1.74
N GLY A 102 -6.05 26.71 2.24
CA GLY A 102 -5.05 27.38 3.09
C GLY A 102 -5.57 27.97 4.41
N GLY A 103 -6.81 27.65 4.82
CA GLY A 103 -7.44 28.18 6.04
C GLY A 103 -8.51 29.25 5.82
N ILE A 104 -8.79 29.67 4.58
CA ILE A 104 -9.91 30.59 4.28
C ILE A 104 -11.24 29.90 4.60
N GLN A 105 -11.41 28.70 4.04
CA GLN A 105 -12.45 27.77 4.42
C GLN A 105 -11.86 26.72 5.36
N TRP A 106 -12.46 26.53 6.53
CA TRP A 106 -12.01 25.51 7.47
C TRP A 106 -13.17 24.86 8.21
N HIS A 107 -12.93 23.64 8.67
CA HIS A 107 -13.86 22.85 9.44
C HIS A 107 -13.12 22.07 10.51
N ARG A 108 -13.71 21.98 11.69
CA ARG A 108 -13.26 21.13 12.79
C ARG A 108 -14.45 20.42 13.37
N SER A 109 -14.26 19.15 13.70
CA SER A 109 -15.26 18.43 14.49
C SER A 109 -14.60 17.56 15.53
N THR A 110 -15.29 17.38 16.64
CA THR A 110 -14.91 16.51 17.74
C THR A 110 -16.04 15.54 17.97
N THR A 111 -15.75 14.24 17.87
CA THR A 111 -16.68 13.18 18.25
C THR A 111 -16.14 12.49 19.50
N THR A 112 -16.97 12.33 20.53
CA THR A 112 -16.59 11.62 21.76
C THR A 112 -17.27 10.26 21.82
N PHE A 113 -16.60 9.30 22.45
CA PHE A 113 -17.06 7.92 22.58
C PHE A 113 -16.92 7.41 24.03
N ASP A 114 -17.82 6.50 24.43
CA ASP A 114 -17.66 5.72 25.65
C ASP A 114 -16.60 4.61 25.49
N ASP A 115 -16.31 3.90 26.59
CA ASP A 115 -15.34 2.79 26.63
C ASP A 115 -15.71 1.58 25.75
N HIS A 116 -16.95 1.55 25.25
CA HIS A 116 -17.48 0.53 24.35
C HIS A 116 -17.49 0.97 22.88
N GLY A 117 -17.09 2.21 22.58
CA GLY A 117 -17.08 2.79 21.25
C GLY A 117 -18.44 3.32 20.78
N ASN A 118 -19.39 3.53 21.68
CA ASN A 118 -20.64 4.23 21.34
C ASN A 118 -20.42 5.74 21.38
N LYS A 119 -20.97 6.45 20.40
CA LYS A 119 -20.88 7.91 20.32
C LYS A 119 -21.66 8.55 21.47
N THR A 120 -20.98 9.39 22.25
CA THR A 120 -21.56 10.11 23.40
C THR A 120 -21.72 11.60 23.15
N GLY A 121 -21.06 12.14 22.12
CA GLY A 121 -21.08 13.57 21.84
C GLY A 121 -20.53 13.90 20.45
N PHE A 122 -20.89 15.09 19.98
CA PHE A 122 -20.42 15.66 18.74
C PHE A 122 -20.48 17.18 18.80
N THR A 123 -19.40 17.83 18.42
CA THR A 123 -19.34 19.28 18.22
C THR A 123 -18.63 19.57 16.91
N GLU A 124 -19.12 20.53 16.15
CA GLU A 124 -18.47 20.99 14.93
C GLU A 124 -18.41 22.51 14.88
N GLN A 125 -17.40 23.01 14.21
CA GLN A 125 -17.17 24.42 13.94
C GLN A 125 -16.63 24.55 12.52
N GLY A 126 -16.97 25.62 11.85
CA GLY A 126 -16.41 25.90 10.54
C GLY A 126 -16.62 27.34 10.13
N HIS A 127 -15.82 27.75 9.15
CA HIS A 127 -15.94 29.02 8.48
C HIS A 127 -16.01 28.75 6.97
N ASP A 128 -17.02 29.32 6.33
CA ASP A 128 -17.16 29.37 4.88
C ASP A 128 -17.84 30.69 4.49
N ASP A 129 -17.44 31.25 3.35
CA ASP A 129 -17.93 32.52 2.81
C ASP A 129 -19.39 32.43 2.31
N HIS A 130 -19.98 31.23 2.27
CA HIS A 130 -21.28 30.97 1.64
C HIS A 130 -22.33 30.25 2.53
N GLY A 131 -22.09 30.11 3.84
CA GLY A 131 -23.05 29.51 4.78
C GLY A 131 -22.89 28.00 5.00
N ILE A 132 -23.90 27.34 5.59
CA ILE A 132 -23.83 25.91 5.98
C ILE A 132 -23.76 25.03 4.72
N ILE A 133 -22.60 24.48 4.40
CA ILE A 133 -22.45 23.48 3.34
C ILE A 133 -23.08 22.15 3.79
N PRO A 134 -24.09 21.58 3.10
CA PRO A 134 -24.45 20.17 3.26
C PRO A 134 -23.34 19.32 2.63
N ARG A 135 -22.61 18.55 3.45
CA ARG A 135 -21.41 17.81 3.00
C ARG A 135 -21.71 16.34 2.71
N PRO A 136 -21.26 15.79 1.57
CA PRO A 136 -21.34 14.36 1.28
C PRO A 136 -20.43 13.55 2.23
N GLY A 137 -20.98 12.53 2.89
CA GLY A 137 -20.21 11.53 3.66
C GLY A 137 -20.28 11.64 5.18
N MET A 138 -20.91 12.67 5.74
CA MET A 138 -21.24 12.73 7.18
C MET A 138 -22.74 12.59 7.36
N HIS A 139 -23.22 11.37 7.60
CA HIS A 139 -24.58 11.18 8.10
C HIS A 139 -24.65 11.70 9.54
N VAL A 140 -25.19 12.91 9.69
CA VAL A 140 -25.70 13.36 10.98
C VAL A 140 -26.93 12.52 11.30
N GLN A 141 -26.82 11.58 12.25
CA GLN A 141 -28.02 11.05 12.89
C GLN A 141 -28.67 12.21 13.65
N GLN A 142 -29.77 12.74 13.12
CA GLN A 142 -30.62 13.67 13.85
C GLN A 142 -31.38 12.90 14.93
N TRP A 143 -31.43 13.47 16.14
CA TRP A 143 -32.28 12.98 17.23
C TRP A 143 -33.47 13.94 17.41
N PRO A 144 -34.71 13.47 17.57
CA PRO A 144 -35.14 12.08 17.82
C PRO A 144 -35.13 11.20 16.54
N PRO A 145 -34.97 9.87 16.68
CA PRO A 145 -34.82 8.99 15.54
C PRO A 145 -36.16 8.86 14.81
N GLU A 146 -36.21 9.35 13.58
CA GLU A 146 -37.24 8.96 12.64
C GLU A 146 -37.13 7.44 12.43
N PRO A 147 -38.23 6.66 12.44
CA PRO A 147 -38.17 5.23 12.20
C PRO A 147 -37.55 4.98 10.81
N GLU A 148 -36.26 4.63 10.81
CA GLU A 148 -35.50 4.38 9.60
C GLU A 148 -36.14 3.19 8.88
N GLN A 149 -36.70 3.45 7.70
CA GLN A 149 -36.87 2.38 6.72
C GLN A 149 -35.51 1.70 6.55
N PRO A 150 -35.43 0.36 6.45
CA PRO A 150 -34.16 -0.35 6.36
C PRO A 150 -33.40 0.12 5.11
N LYS A 151 -32.56 1.14 5.28
CA LYS A 151 -31.60 1.55 4.28
C LYS A 151 -30.64 0.40 4.18
N GLN A 152 -30.58 -0.23 3.01
CA GLN A 152 -29.53 -1.16 2.66
C GLN A 152 -28.21 -0.52 3.08
N GLN A 153 -27.55 -1.10 4.09
CA GLN A 153 -26.24 -0.64 4.54
C GLN A 153 -25.33 -0.59 3.32
N GLU A 154 -24.93 0.61 2.92
CA GLU A 154 -23.88 0.79 1.93
C GLU A 154 -22.62 0.22 2.58
N VAL A 155 -22.20 -0.96 2.12
CA VAL A 155 -21.02 -1.63 2.65
C VAL A 155 -19.82 -0.76 2.32
N VAL A 156 -19.40 0.07 3.27
CA VAL A 156 -18.16 0.87 3.16
C VAL A 156 -17.01 -0.13 3.11
N VAL A 157 -16.50 -0.40 1.90
CA VAL A 157 -15.40 -1.34 1.68
C VAL A 157 -14.14 -0.72 2.30
N CYS A 158 -13.79 -1.16 3.51
CA CYS A 158 -12.52 -0.84 4.13
C CYS A 158 -11.41 -1.23 3.15
N GLN A 159 -10.55 -0.28 2.77
CA GLN A 159 -9.46 -0.54 1.83
C GLN A 159 -8.58 -1.69 2.38
N ARG A 160 -8.73 -2.88 1.80
CA ARG A 160 -8.00 -4.08 2.22
C ARG A 160 -6.58 -4.01 1.69
N MET A 161 -5.63 -4.46 2.50
CA MET A 161 -4.24 -4.57 2.09
C MET A 161 -4.01 -5.97 1.52
N PHE A 162 -3.43 -6.04 0.33
CA PHE A 162 -3.10 -7.29 -0.33
C PHE A 162 -1.58 -7.43 -0.41
N VAL A 163 -1.08 -8.61 -0.04
CA VAL A 163 0.28 -9.07 -0.36
C VAL A 163 0.21 -9.75 -1.72
N ASN A 164 0.98 -9.27 -2.68
CA ASN A 164 1.04 -9.81 -4.03
C ASN A 164 2.43 -10.34 -4.31
N GLU A 165 2.49 -11.55 -4.86
CA GLU A 165 3.72 -12.15 -5.32
C GLU A 165 3.76 -12.13 -6.84
N LEU A 166 4.83 -11.60 -7.42
CA LEU A 166 4.99 -11.48 -8.87
C LEU A 166 5.89 -12.61 -9.40
N PHE A 167 5.36 -13.37 -10.34
CA PHE A 167 6.05 -14.44 -11.05
C PHE A 167 6.13 -14.12 -12.53
N VAL A 168 7.21 -14.56 -13.17
CA VAL A 168 7.32 -14.61 -14.63
C VAL A 168 7.42 -16.06 -15.04
N VAL A 169 6.59 -16.46 -16.02
CA VAL A 169 6.49 -17.82 -16.53
C VAL A 169 6.94 -17.81 -17.98
N ASN A 170 7.91 -18.66 -18.31
CA ASN A 170 8.40 -18.86 -19.66
C ASN A 170 7.92 -20.21 -20.22
N PRO A 171 6.70 -20.32 -20.76
CA PRO A 171 6.24 -21.56 -21.38
C PRO A 171 6.84 -21.79 -22.77
N THR A 172 7.64 -20.84 -23.29
CA THR A 172 8.21 -20.94 -24.64
C THR A 172 9.37 -21.92 -24.70
N ASN A 173 9.76 -22.30 -25.91
CA ASN A 173 10.93 -23.14 -26.17
C ASN A 173 12.26 -22.36 -26.22
N ALA A 174 12.26 -21.07 -25.88
CA ALA A 174 13.44 -20.21 -25.93
C ALA A 174 13.89 -19.78 -24.53
N ALA A 175 15.20 -19.65 -24.34
CA ALA A 175 15.74 -19.01 -23.14
C ALA A 175 15.47 -17.50 -23.18
N VAL A 176 15.23 -16.89 -22.02
CA VAL A 176 14.81 -15.49 -21.92
C VAL A 176 15.60 -14.75 -20.87
N ARG A 177 15.80 -13.46 -21.09
CA ARG A 177 16.35 -12.54 -20.10
C ARG A 177 15.23 -11.63 -19.63
N VAL A 178 14.99 -11.66 -18.33
CA VAL A 178 13.98 -10.85 -17.64
C VAL A 178 14.70 -9.78 -16.85
N SER A 179 14.49 -8.52 -17.18
CA SER A 179 14.96 -7.36 -16.41
C SER A 179 13.77 -6.68 -15.75
N VAL A 180 13.84 -6.52 -14.44
CA VAL A 180 12.79 -5.85 -13.65
C VAL A 180 13.38 -4.63 -12.98
N THR A 181 12.75 -3.49 -13.23
CA THR A 181 13.07 -2.23 -12.59
C THR A 181 11.84 -1.74 -11.82
N PRO A 182 11.88 -1.76 -10.48
CA PRO A 182 10.84 -1.14 -9.67
C PRO A 182 10.76 0.35 -9.99
N LYS A 183 9.56 0.86 -10.27
CA LYS A 183 9.33 2.30 -10.44
C LYS A 183 9.58 3.06 -9.14
N GLU A 184 9.42 2.36 -8.03
CA GLU A 184 9.72 2.86 -6.71
C GLU A 184 10.59 1.87 -5.93
N PRO A 185 11.50 2.34 -5.06
CA PRO A 185 12.30 1.46 -4.21
C PRO A 185 11.40 0.62 -3.29
N SER A 186 11.55 -0.70 -3.35
CA SER A 186 10.89 -1.67 -2.47
C SER A 186 11.94 -2.67 -1.95
N PRO A 187 12.03 -2.90 -0.63
CA PRO A 187 12.90 -3.96 -0.09
C PRO A 187 12.39 -5.36 -0.43
N ALA A 188 11.09 -5.50 -0.70
CA ALA A 188 10.44 -6.77 -1.01
C ALA A 188 10.41 -7.07 -2.52
N LEU A 189 10.65 -6.06 -3.34
CA LEU A 189 10.77 -6.13 -4.80
C LEU A 189 12.00 -5.31 -5.24
N PRO A 190 13.22 -5.82 -5.03
CA PRO A 190 14.45 -5.06 -5.26
C PRO A 190 14.74 -4.80 -6.76
N GLY A 191 14.00 -5.43 -7.66
CA GLY A 191 14.37 -5.51 -9.07
C GLY A 191 15.53 -6.47 -9.31
N GLY A 192 15.97 -6.55 -10.56
CA GLY A 192 17.08 -7.42 -10.93
C GLY A 192 17.03 -7.84 -12.38
N THR A 193 17.98 -8.71 -12.75
CA THR A 193 17.99 -9.34 -14.07
C THR A 193 18.23 -10.83 -13.91
N TRP A 194 17.40 -11.63 -14.54
CA TRP A 194 17.44 -13.08 -14.50
C TRP A 194 17.48 -13.65 -15.90
N THR A 195 18.10 -14.81 -16.04
CA THR A 195 18.02 -15.62 -17.25
C THR A 195 17.22 -16.87 -16.91
N MET A 196 16.21 -17.18 -17.71
CA MET A 196 15.33 -18.31 -17.50
C MET A 196 15.43 -19.26 -18.68
N ALA A 197 15.46 -20.57 -18.40
CA ALA A 197 15.39 -21.59 -19.42
C ALA A 197 13.95 -21.74 -19.96
N PRO A 198 13.76 -22.44 -21.09
CA PRO A 198 12.45 -22.88 -21.54
C PRO A 198 11.69 -23.66 -20.45
N GLY A 199 10.44 -23.33 -20.21
CA GLY A 199 9.58 -23.98 -19.20
C GLY A 199 9.73 -23.45 -17.77
N ASP A 200 10.70 -22.57 -17.51
CA ASP A 200 10.96 -22.08 -16.14
C ASP A 200 9.91 -21.08 -15.66
N THR A 201 9.77 -21.01 -14.34
CA THR A 201 9.04 -19.96 -13.63
C THR A 201 9.95 -19.34 -12.58
N ILE A 202 9.98 -18.02 -12.51
CA ILE A 202 10.76 -17.31 -11.50
C ILE A 202 9.87 -16.38 -10.68
N ARG A 203 10.13 -16.35 -9.36
CA ARG A 203 9.55 -15.35 -8.46
C ARG A 203 10.42 -14.11 -8.47
N ILE A 204 9.88 -13.01 -8.95
CA ILE A 204 10.58 -11.72 -9.04
C ILE A 204 10.65 -11.05 -7.66
N GLY A 205 9.58 -11.17 -6.88
CA GLY A 205 9.51 -10.60 -5.55
C GLY A 205 8.07 -10.44 -5.09
N THR A 206 7.89 -9.63 -4.05
CA THR A 206 6.60 -9.37 -3.41
C THR A 206 6.37 -7.89 -3.21
N TYR A 207 5.13 -7.47 -3.31
CA TYR A 207 4.73 -6.09 -3.00
C TYR A 207 3.39 -6.06 -2.28
N SER A 208 3.18 -5.02 -1.47
CA SER A 208 1.92 -4.82 -0.75
C SER A 208 1.15 -3.63 -1.33
N LYS A 209 -0.09 -3.84 -1.79
CA LYS A 209 -0.96 -2.76 -2.29
C LYS A 209 -2.32 -2.73 -1.59
N GLY A 210 -2.89 -1.53 -1.48
CA GLY A 210 -4.30 -1.37 -1.12
C GLY A 210 -5.22 -1.79 -2.27
N GLU A 211 -6.47 -2.10 -1.97
CA GLU A 211 -7.50 -2.57 -2.91
C GLU A 211 -7.71 -1.66 -4.14
N ALA A 212 -7.56 -0.34 -4.00
CA ALA A 212 -7.85 0.66 -5.04
C ALA A 212 -6.65 1.05 -5.93
N TRP A 213 -5.56 0.28 -5.96
CA TRP A 213 -4.34 0.63 -6.69
C TRP A 213 -4.24 -0.04 -8.08
N PRO A 214 -3.52 0.57 -9.04
CA PRO A 214 -3.33 0.02 -10.38
C PRO A 214 -2.71 -1.38 -10.37
N ASP A 215 -2.78 -2.04 -11.52
CA ASP A 215 -2.15 -3.34 -11.74
C ASP A 215 -0.64 -3.30 -11.57
N TRP A 216 -0.01 -4.46 -11.55
CA TRP A 216 1.44 -4.61 -11.31
C TRP A 216 2.30 -3.76 -12.25
N ASN A 217 1.83 -3.48 -13.46
CA ASN A 217 2.50 -2.64 -14.47
C ASN A 217 2.63 -1.16 -14.02
N GLY A 218 1.83 -0.72 -13.05
CA GLY A 218 1.97 0.58 -12.39
C GLY A 218 3.15 0.64 -11.42
N LEU A 219 3.69 -0.51 -11.01
CA LEU A 219 4.70 -0.63 -9.94
C LEU A 219 6.07 -1.06 -10.46
N VAL A 220 6.12 -1.86 -11.52
CA VAL A 220 7.38 -2.31 -12.13
C VAL A 220 7.40 -2.11 -13.63
N ASP A 221 8.57 -1.77 -14.14
CA ASP A 221 8.92 -1.89 -15.54
C ASP A 221 9.54 -3.27 -15.76
N LEU A 222 8.88 -4.07 -16.58
CA LEU A 222 9.28 -5.43 -16.91
C LEU A 222 9.72 -5.48 -18.37
N ASN A 223 10.99 -5.81 -18.60
CA ASN A 223 11.56 -6.00 -19.92
C ASN A 223 11.98 -7.46 -20.10
N ILE A 224 11.33 -8.15 -21.02
CA ILE A 224 11.57 -9.57 -21.30
C ILE A 224 12.02 -9.70 -22.75
N VAL A 225 13.24 -10.20 -22.93
CA VAL A 225 13.84 -10.38 -24.26
C VAL A 225 14.29 -11.81 -24.46
N GLN A 226 14.12 -12.30 -25.69
CA GLN A 226 14.65 -13.61 -26.08
C GLN A 226 16.19 -13.59 -26.03
N VAL A 227 16.79 -14.62 -25.45
CA VAL A 227 18.23 -14.86 -25.52
C VAL A 227 18.52 -15.60 -26.82
N ALA A 228 19.06 -14.90 -27.80
CA ALA A 228 19.45 -15.49 -29.07
C ALA A 228 20.96 -15.76 -29.11
N LEU A 229 21.35 -16.91 -29.67
CA LEU A 229 22.74 -17.23 -30.02
C LEU A 229 23.09 -16.64 -31.40
N GLY A 230 24.18 -15.87 -31.47
CA GLY A 230 24.70 -15.26 -32.72
C GLY A 230 24.03 -13.94 -33.11
N ASP A 231 24.10 -13.56 -34.40
CA ASP A 231 23.57 -12.30 -34.98
C ASP A 231 22.03 -12.28 -35.12
N ARG A 232 21.32 -13.10 -34.36
CA ARG A 232 19.85 -13.10 -34.37
C ARG A 232 19.32 -11.88 -33.64
N ASN A 233 18.32 -11.23 -34.23
CA ASN A 233 17.63 -10.11 -33.61
C ASN A 233 17.02 -10.55 -32.28
N LYS A 234 17.24 -9.76 -31.23
CA LYS A 234 16.52 -9.92 -29.97
C LYS A 234 15.05 -9.57 -30.20
N ALA A 235 14.14 -10.44 -29.81
CA ALA A 235 12.70 -10.19 -29.84
C ALA A 235 12.19 -9.83 -28.43
N LEU A 236 11.23 -8.91 -28.36
CA LEU A 236 10.55 -8.56 -27.12
C LEU A 236 9.41 -9.57 -26.87
N ALA A 237 9.17 -9.97 -25.63
CA ALA A 237 8.07 -10.86 -25.31
C ALA A 237 6.71 -10.16 -25.48
N SER A 238 5.74 -10.88 -26.04
CA SER A 238 4.32 -10.63 -25.81
C SER A 238 3.91 -11.34 -24.52
N ILE A 239 3.19 -10.65 -23.64
CA ILE A 239 2.85 -11.16 -22.31
C ILE A 239 1.35 -11.08 -22.04
N ARG A 240 0.85 -12.03 -21.25
CA ARG A 240 -0.44 -11.92 -20.55
C ARG A 240 -0.25 -12.00 -19.04
N THR A 241 -1.24 -11.54 -18.29
CA THR A 241 -1.25 -11.64 -16.83
C THR A 241 -2.34 -12.61 -16.40
N GLU A 242 -2.00 -13.54 -15.53
CA GLU A 242 -2.94 -14.42 -14.83
C GLU A 242 -2.85 -14.16 -13.32
N GLU A 243 -3.99 -14.24 -12.63
CA GLU A 243 -4.06 -14.01 -11.18
C GLU A 243 -4.59 -15.25 -10.46
N MET A 244 -3.99 -15.59 -9.32
CA MET A 244 -4.46 -16.66 -8.45
C MET A 244 -4.62 -16.14 -7.02
N ASN A 245 -5.85 -16.18 -6.51
CA ASN A 245 -6.15 -15.82 -5.12
C ASN A 245 -5.73 -16.95 -4.18
N MET A 246 -4.78 -16.68 -3.29
CA MET A 246 -4.33 -17.64 -2.27
C MET A 246 -5.18 -17.53 -1.00
N SER A 247 -5.54 -16.29 -0.64
CA SER A 247 -6.41 -15.99 0.49
C SER A 247 -7.16 -14.67 0.23
N THR A 248 -7.95 -14.21 1.19
CA THR A 248 -8.64 -12.92 1.11
C THR A 248 -7.71 -11.71 1.03
N GLU A 249 -6.42 -11.86 1.36
CA GLU A 249 -5.43 -10.77 1.41
C GLU A 249 -4.10 -11.13 0.71
N HIS A 250 -4.04 -12.28 0.02
CA HIS A 250 -2.83 -12.75 -0.64
C HIS A 250 -3.15 -13.23 -2.05
N ARG A 251 -2.44 -12.69 -3.04
CA ARG A 251 -2.56 -13.05 -4.45
C ARG A 251 -1.20 -13.40 -5.04
N LYS A 252 -1.21 -14.29 -6.03
CA LYS A 252 -0.08 -14.55 -6.92
C LYS A 252 -0.43 -14.03 -8.31
N LEU A 253 0.50 -13.31 -8.91
CA LEU A 253 0.38 -12.76 -10.24
C LEU A 253 1.42 -13.43 -11.13
N PHE A 254 0.98 -13.97 -12.25
CA PHE A 254 1.82 -14.66 -13.21
C PHE A 254 1.84 -13.87 -14.51
N VAL A 255 3.01 -13.33 -14.85
CA VAL A 255 3.26 -12.76 -16.17
C VAL A 255 3.73 -13.89 -17.07
N VAL A 256 2.86 -14.34 -17.97
CA VAL A 256 3.08 -15.48 -18.85
C VAL A 256 3.53 -14.98 -20.22
N ILE A 257 4.67 -15.46 -20.71
CA ILE A 257 5.16 -15.16 -22.05
C ILE A 257 4.34 -15.96 -23.06
N GLU A 258 3.62 -15.27 -23.95
CA GLU A 258 2.78 -15.90 -24.98
C GLU A 258 3.50 -16.07 -26.32
N GLY A 259 4.46 -15.20 -26.60
CA GLY A 259 5.14 -15.18 -27.89
C GLY A 259 6.14 -14.05 -28.01
N TRP A 260 6.54 -13.76 -29.25
CA TRP A 260 7.62 -12.84 -29.57
C TRP A 260 7.12 -11.76 -30.53
N LEU A 261 7.37 -10.50 -30.19
CA LEU A 261 7.14 -9.36 -31.07
C LEU A 261 8.39 -9.15 -31.92
N GLU A 262 8.22 -9.09 -33.25
CA GLU A 262 9.31 -8.76 -34.17
C GLU A 262 9.73 -7.30 -33.97
N THR A 263 10.79 -7.09 -33.20
CA THR A 263 11.50 -5.81 -33.21
C THR A 263 12.36 -5.75 -34.47
N LYS A 264 11.80 -5.22 -35.57
CA LYS A 264 12.64 -4.61 -36.61
C LYS A 264 13.38 -3.46 -35.95
N VAL A 265 14.62 -3.68 -35.54
CA VAL A 265 15.51 -2.60 -35.11
C VAL A 265 15.78 -1.76 -36.35
N THR A 266 15.03 -0.67 -36.51
CA THR A 266 15.35 0.33 -37.54
C THR A 266 16.67 0.97 -37.14
N PRO A 267 17.75 0.86 -37.96
CA PRO A 267 19.02 1.50 -37.65
C PRO A 267 18.80 3.01 -37.55
N GLY A 268 18.93 3.59 -36.35
CA GLY A 268 18.74 5.03 -36.13
C GLY A 268 17.82 5.42 -34.97
N GLN A 269 17.11 4.50 -34.33
CA GLN A 269 16.34 4.76 -33.10
C GLN A 269 17.00 4.14 -31.86
N GLU A 270 18.23 4.55 -31.54
CA GLU A 270 18.89 4.15 -30.28
C GLU A 270 18.53 5.04 -29.09
N HIS A 271 17.63 6.01 -29.23
CA HIS A 271 17.23 6.88 -28.11
C HIS A 271 15.72 6.88 -27.92
N LEU A 272 15.28 6.00 -27.01
CA LEU A 272 14.10 6.29 -26.19
C LEU A 272 14.48 7.37 -25.15
N PRO A 273 13.62 8.36 -24.90
CA PRO A 273 13.93 9.44 -23.97
C PRO A 273 14.11 8.91 -22.54
N GLY A 274 15.26 9.19 -21.93
CA GLY A 274 15.49 8.97 -20.49
C GLY A 274 16.62 8.01 -20.09
N LEU A 275 17.25 7.30 -21.03
CA LEU A 275 18.42 6.46 -20.72
C LEU A 275 19.74 7.25 -20.84
N PRO A 276 20.69 7.11 -19.90
CA PRO A 276 22.01 7.70 -20.03
C PRO A 276 22.73 7.11 -21.25
N LYS A 277 23.31 8.00 -22.08
CA LYS A 277 24.08 7.60 -23.27
C LYS A 277 25.15 6.59 -22.88
N PRO A 278 25.28 5.45 -23.59
CA PRO A 278 26.41 4.57 -23.37
C PRO A 278 27.71 5.34 -23.66
N PRO A 279 28.79 5.09 -22.90
CA PRO A 279 30.07 5.73 -23.13
C PRO A 279 30.52 5.46 -24.56
N LYS A 280 30.90 6.51 -25.30
CA LYS A 280 31.35 6.40 -26.69
C LYS A 280 32.44 5.33 -26.79
N GLU A 281 32.12 4.26 -27.51
CA GLU A 281 33.06 3.20 -27.79
C GLU A 281 34.23 3.80 -28.59
N LYS A 282 35.42 3.82 -27.97
CA LYS A 282 36.63 4.32 -28.64
C LYS A 282 36.93 3.37 -29.80
N LYS A 283 36.63 3.79 -31.03
CA LYS A 283 37.02 3.10 -32.26
C LYS A 283 38.51 2.76 -32.18
N LYS A 284 38.84 1.48 -31.97
CA LYS A 284 40.21 0.97 -32.14
C LYS A 284 40.54 1.12 -33.63
N ARG A 285 41.43 2.07 -33.94
CA ARG A 285 42.02 2.17 -35.28
C ARG A 285 42.80 0.88 -35.55
N ARG A 286 42.26 0.01 -36.41
CA ARG A 286 43.03 -1.07 -37.03
C ARG A 286 44.01 -0.40 -38.00
N TRP A 287 45.29 -0.42 -37.65
CA TRP A 287 46.35 -0.16 -38.60
C TRP A 287 46.47 -1.38 -39.51
N LEU A 288 46.05 -1.22 -40.76
CA LEU A 288 46.43 -2.11 -41.85
C LEU A 288 47.86 -1.76 -42.23
N PHE A 289 48.83 -2.57 -41.79
CA PHE A 289 50.16 -2.55 -42.36
C PHE A 289 50.10 -3.26 -43.72
N PHE A 290 50.23 -2.50 -44.79
CA PHE A 290 50.66 -3.03 -46.08
C PHE A 290 52.18 -3.00 -46.11
N ARG A 291 52.81 -4.17 -46.07
CA ARG A 291 53.98 -4.57 -46.86
C ARG A 291 54.27 -6.05 -46.62
#